data_AF-A0A2D8QSA4-F1
#
_entry.id   AF-A0A2D8QSA4-F1
#
_cell.length_a   1.000
_cell.length_b   1.000
_cell.length_c   1.000
_cell.angle_alpha   90.00
_cell.angle_beta   90.00
_cell.angle_gamma   90.00
#
_symmetry.space_group_name_H-M   'P 1'
#
loop_
_entity.id
_entity.type
_entity.pdbx_description
1 polymer ?
#
loop_
_entity_poly.entity_id
_entity_poly.type
_entity_poly.pdbx_seq_one_letter_code
_entity_poly.pdbx_strand_id
1 'polypeptide(L)'
;GGWGAYRSQQDIRNFWVQHNGLDQSITASLADLDPEDESLVRLMSYWSTGSDVQAKFYIVENGGHDWPGLRYDWWNPLYVLARYQMGFGRTRDIDSSKIITDFFVEVARRGRAEPR
;
A
#
# COMPACT_ATOMS: atom_id res chain seq x y z
N GLY A 1 23.35 -12.05 -4.76
CA GLY A 1 22.66 -12.82 -3.71
C GLY A 1 21.22 -12.35 -3.66
N GLY A 2 20.25 -13.25 -3.80
CA GLY A 2 18.83 -12.92 -3.72
C GLY A 2 18.39 -12.80 -2.25
N TRP A 3 17.49 -11.87 -1.97
CA TRP A 3 17.04 -11.48 -0.62
C TRP A 3 16.22 -12.55 0.16
N GLY A 4 16.38 -13.85 -0.13
CA GLY A 4 15.60 -14.93 0.48
C GLY A 4 14.23 -15.17 -0.18
N ALA A 5 13.58 -16.29 0.16
CA ALA A 5 12.28 -16.66 -0.39
C ALA A 5 11.15 -15.89 0.31
N TYR A 6 10.92 -14.63 -0.07
CA TYR A 6 9.71 -13.93 0.35
C TYR A 6 8.49 -14.56 -0.30
N ARG A 7 7.43 -14.76 0.49
CA ARG A 7 6.09 -15.05 -0.04
C ARG A 7 5.69 -13.96 -1.01
N SER A 8 5.00 -14.33 -2.10
CA SER A 8 4.54 -13.32 -3.03
C SER A 8 3.56 -12.37 -2.35
N GLN A 9 3.44 -11.14 -2.86
CA GLN A 9 2.44 -10.20 -2.36
C GLN A 9 1.02 -10.79 -2.41
N GLN A 10 0.75 -11.62 -3.42
CA GLN A 10 -0.51 -12.34 -3.57
C GLN A 10 -0.72 -13.39 -2.48
N ASP A 11 0.34 -14.11 -2.08
CA ASP A 11 0.27 -15.07 -0.97
C ASP A 11 -0.05 -14.37 0.35
N ILE A 12 0.59 -13.23 0.62
CA ILE A 12 0.36 -12.43 1.83
C ILE A 12 -1.09 -11.93 1.87
N ARG A 13 -1.59 -11.40 0.76
CA ARG A 13 -3.00 -10.99 0.62
C ARG A 13 -3.94 -12.17 0.87
N ASN A 14 -3.71 -13.30 0.19
CA ASN A 14 -4.56 -14.48 0.31
C ASN A 14 -4.57 -15.03 1.74
N PHE A 15 -3.42 -15.01 2.42
CA PHE A 15 -3.33 -15.39 3.84
C PHE A 15 -4.28 -14.55 4.70
N TRP A 16 -4.24 -13.22 4.59
CA TRP A 16 -5.10 -12.35 5.41
C TRP A 16 -6.59 -12.48 5.07
N VAL A 17 -6.92 -12.67 3.79
CA VAL A 17 -8.30 -12.92 3.36
C VAL A 17 -8.83 -14.22 3.97
N GLN A 18 -8.06 -15.31 3.86
CA GLN A 18 -8.45 -16.62 4.38
C GLN A 18 -8.49 -16.64 5.92
N HIS A 19 -7.48 -16.05 6.56
CA HIS A 19 -7.38 -16.01 8.02
C HIS A 19 -8.58 -15.32 8.67
N ASN A 20 -9.12 -14.27 8.04
CA ASN A 20 -10.25 -13.50 8.55
C ASN A 20 -11.60 -13.96 7.98
N GLY A 21 -11.64 -15.03 7.18
CA GLY A 21 -12.90 -15.55 6.60
C GLY A 21 -13.60 -14.55 5.68
N LEU A 22 -12.84 -13.75 4.91
CA LEU A 22 -13.38 -12.71 4.03
C LEU A 22 -13.87 -13.31 2.71
N ASP A 23 -15.14 -13.13 2.36
CA ASP A 23 -15.77 -13.77 1.19
C ASP A 23 -16.28 -12.80 0.10
N GLN A 24 -16.34 -11.50 0.41
CA GLN A 24 -16.69 -10.44 -0.53
C GLN A 24 -15.45 -9.64 -0.93
N SER A 25 -15.41 -9.15 -2.17
CA SER A 25 -14.34 -8.27 -2.62
C SER A 25 -14.76 -7.30 -3.72
N ILE A 26 -14.05 -6.17 -3.81
CA ILE A 26 -14.16 -5.20 -4.89
C ILE A 26 -12.78 -4.66 -5.24
N THR A 27 -12.55 -4.38 -6.51
CA THR A 27 -11.36 -3.65 -6.99
C THR A 27 -11.81 -2.35 -7.61
N ALA A 28 -11.23 -1.24 -7.17
CA ALA A 28 -11.49 0.09 -7.72
C ALA A 28 -10.17 0.77 -8.09
N SER A 29 -10.15 1.49 -9.21
CA SER A 29 -9.06 2.43 -9.51
C SER A 29 -9.22 3.66 -8.63
N LEU A 30 -8.12 4.13 -8.05
CA LEU A 30 -8.09 5.43 -7.38
C LEU A 30 -7.89 6.54 -8.42
N ALA A 31 -8.13 7.79 -8.01
CA ALA A 31 -7.88 8.94 -8.85
C ALA A 31 -6.38 9.03 -9.17
N ASP A 32 -6.07 9.24 -10.44
CA ASP A 32 -4.76 9.63 -10.93
C ASP A 32 -4.59 11.15 -10.68
N LEU A 33 -3.75 11.50 -9.70
CA LEU A 33 -3.53 12.87 -9.25
C LEU A 33 -2.35 13.52 -9.96
N ASP A 34 -1.42 12.73 -10.50
CA ASP A 34 -0.29 13.19 -11.31
C ASP A 34 -0.08 12.29 -12.55
N PRO A 35 -0.85 12.52 -13.64
CA PRO A 35 -0.78 11.69 -14.84
C PRO A 35 0.60 11.70 -15.54
N GLU A 36 1.47 12.67 -15.22
CA GLU A 36 2.83 12.75 -15.76
C GLU A 36 3.78 11.75 -15.11
N ASP A 37 3.40 11.15 -13.98
CA ASP A 37 4.22 10.15 -13.29
C ASP A 37 4.06 8.72 -13.84
N GLU A 38 3.12 8.53 -14.78
CA GLU A 38 2.78 7.30 -15.48
C GLU A 38 2.40 6.13 -14.55
N SER A 39 2.07 6.43 -13.29
CA SER A 39 1.64 5.47 -12.29
C SER A 39 0.12 5.43 -12.18
N LEU A 40 -0.39 4.30 -11.70
CA LEU A 40 -1.81 4.11 -11.42
C LEU A 40 -1.95 3.31 -10.14
N VAL A 41 -2.97 3.65 -9.35
CA VAL A 41 -3.25 2.94 -8.10
C VAL A 41 -4.61 2.25 -8.16
N ARG A 42 -4.63 0.96 -7.83
CA ARG A 42 -5.84 0.15 -7.66
C ARG A 42 -5.96 -0.32 -6.21
N LEU A 43 -7.14 -0.17 -5.63
CA LEU A 43 -7.45 -0.68 -4.30
C LEU A 43 -8.34 -1.93 -4.41
N MET A 44 -7.84 -3.06 -3.93
CA MET A 44 -8.64 -4.25 -3.68
C MET A 44 -9.08 -4.25 -2.22
N SER A 45 -10.39 -4.28 -1.97
CA SER A 45 -10.96 -4.40 -0.63
C SER A 45 -11.65 -5.74 -0.47
N TYR A 46 -11.49 -6.36 0.70
CA TYR A 46 -12.09 -7.64 1.09
C TYR A 46 -12.84 -7.47 2.41
N TRP A 47 -14.03 -8.07 2.51
CA TRP A 47 -14.88 -8.03 3.70
C TRP A 47 -15.82 -9.24 3.73
N SER A 48 -16.60 -9.36 4.80
CA SER A 48 -17.76 -10.29 4.87
C SER A 48 -18.93 -9.57 5.52
N THR A 49 -20.15 -9.99 5.18
CA THR A 49 -21.36 -9.43 5.81
C THR A 49 -21.41 -9.82 7.29
N GLY A 50 -21.62 -8.84 8.18
CA GLY A 50 -21.67 -9.06 9.63
C GLY A 50 -20.31 -9.18 10.34
N SER A 51 -19.21 -8.91 9.63
CA SER A 51 -17.87 -8.78 10.20
C SER A 51 -17.37 -7.34 10.14
N ASP A 52 -16.75 -6.86 11.22
CA ASP A 52 -16.09 -5.55 11.25
C ASP A 52 -14.65 -5.60 10.71
N VAL A 53 -14.16 -6.79 10.33
CA VAL A 53 -12.83 -6.99 9.79
C VAL A 53 -12.82 -6.75 8.28
N GLN A 54 -11.85 -5.96 7.82
CA GLN A 54 -11.62 -5.72 6.40
C GLN A 54 -10.13 -5.83 6.08
N ALA A 55 -9.81 -6.35 4.90
CA ALA A 55 -8.46 -6.31 4.36
C ALA A 55 -8.43 -5.40 3.12
N LYS A 56 -7.46 -4.47 3.08
CA LYS A 56 -7.27 -3.52 1.98
C LYS A 56 -5.88 -3.75 1.37
N PHE A 57 -5.84 -3.89 0.06
CA PHE A 57 -4.61 -4.14 -0.70
C PHE A 57 -4.46 -3.11 -1.81
N TYR A 58 -3.50 -2.20 -1.63
CA TYR A 58 -3.16 -1.15 -2.58
C TYR A 58 -2.13 -1.68 -3.56
N ILE A 59 -2.47 -1.67 -4.85
CA ILE A 59 -1.61 -2.05 -5.95
C ILE A 59 -1.19 -0.76 -6.64
N VAL A 60 0.11 -0.50 -6.65
CA VAL A 60 0.71 0.62 -7.37
C VAL A 60 1.37 0.08 -8.62
N GLU A 61 0.84 0.44 -9.79
CA GLU A 61 1.39 0.10 -11.10
C GLU A 61 2.36 1.19 -11.51
N ASN A 62 3.53 0.83 -12.05
CA ASN A 62 4.61 1.74 -12.45
C ASN A 62 5.17 2.67 -11.35
N GLY A 63 4.73 2.57 -10.09
CA GLY A 63 5.15 3.48 -9.01
C GLY A 63 6.57 3.31 -8.47
N GLY A 64 7.37 2.39 -9.03
CA GLY A 64 8.76 2.16 -8.62
C GLY A 64 8.92 1.49 -7.25
N HIS A 65 10.09 1.67 -6.63
CA HIS A 65 10.44 0.99 -5.38
C HIS A 65 10.85 1.99 -4.29
N ASP A 66 9.88 2.63 -3.64
CA ASP A 66 10.12 3.57 -2.55
C ASP A 66 10.23 2.90 -1.18
N TRP A 67 11.20 3.35 -0.36
CA TRP A 67 11.27 3.02 1.06
C TRP A 67 10.71 4.16 1.91
N PRO A 68 9.87 3.86 2.90
CA PRO A 68 9.37 4.86 3.83
C PRO A 68 10.51 5.59 4.55
N GLY A 69 10.46 6.92 4.58
CA GLY A 69 11.40 7.76 5.33
C GLY A 69 12.71 8.11 4.63
N LEU A 70 12.96 7.59 3.41
CA LEU A 70 14.08 8.03 2.60
C LEU A 70 13.80 9.46 2.09
N ARG A 71 14.52 10.43 2.67
CA ARG A 71 14.58 11.81 2.18
C ARG A 71 15.83 11.95 1.32
N TYR A 72 15.65 12.35 0.07
CA TYR A 72 16.75 12.57 -0.83
C TYR A 72 16.88 14.04 -1.16
N ASP A 73 18.12 14.52 -1.13
CA ASP A 73 18.46 15.79 -1.74
C ASP A 73 18.48 15.62 -3.26
N TRP A 74 17.76 16.47 -3.98
CA TRP A 74 17.61 16.39 -5.44
C TRP A 74 18.92 16.57 -6.20
N TRP A 75 19.94 17.20 -5.58
CA TRP A 75 21.29 17.36 -6.15
C TRP A 75 22.19 16.14 -5.98
N ASN A 76 21.75 15.09 -5.27
CA ASN A 76 22.58 13.90 -5.08
C ASN A 76 22.59 13.04 -6.37
N PRO A 77 23.74 12.85 -7.04
CA PRO A 77 23.82 12.08 -8.28
C PRO A 77 23.46 10.60 -8.08
N LEU A 78 23.66 10.05 -6.86
CA LEU A 78 23.20 8.71 -6.53
C LEU A 78 21.68 8.62 -6.48
N TYR A 79 20.99 9.69 -6.08
CA TYR A 79 19.53 9.74 -6.12
C TYR A 79 19.01 9.76 -7.56
N VAL A 80 19.64 10.53 -8.45
CA VAL A 80 19.27 10.54 -9.88
C VAL A 80 19.44 9.15 -10.49
N LEU A 81 20.56 8.48 -10.20
CA LEU A 81 20.81 7.11 -10.66
C LEU A 81 19.80 6.12 -10.06
N ALA A 82 19.53 6.22 -8.77
CA ALA A 82 18.57 5.37 -8.07
C ALA A 82 17.14 5.58 -8.58
N ARG A 83 16.72 6.83 -8.85
CA ARG A 83 15.43 7.16 -9.46
C ARG A 83 15.31 6.54 -10.85
N TYR A 84 16.36 6.63 -11.67
CA TYR A 84 16.36 6.04 -13.01
C TYR A 84 16.35 4.51 -12.99
N GLN A 85 17.12 3.88 -12.09
CA GLN A 85 17.25 2.41 -12.04
C GLN A 85 16.17 1.69 -11.22
N MET A 86 15.65 2.31 -10.16
CA MET A 86 14.74 1.68 -9.18
C MET A 86 13.37 2.38 -9.10
N GLY A 87 13.19 3.52 -9.78
CA GLY A 87 11.91 4.23 -9.84
C GLY A 87 11.52 4.96 -8.55
N PHE A 88 12.46 5.34 -7.68
CA PHE A 88 12.16 6.08 -6.45
C PHE A 88 11.36 7.37 -6.70
N GLY A 89 10.28 7.57 -5.94
CA GLY A 89 9.39 8.72 -5.95
C GLY A 89 8.65 8.87 -7.27
N ARG A 90 8.25 7.74 -7.87
CA ARG A 90 7.45 7.73 -9.09
C ARG A 90 6.01 8.03 -8.78
N THR A 91 5.33 7.20 -7.99
CA THR A 91 3.92 7.47 -7.68
C THR A 91 3.73 8.69 -6.76
N ARG A 92 2.79 9.56 -7.14
CA ARG A 92 2.35 10.73 -6.37
C ARG A 92 0.84 10.73 -6.12
N ASP A 93 0.16 9.65 -6.51
CA ASP A 93 -1.28 9.48 -6.34
C ASP A 93 -1.70 9.17 -4.90
N ILE A 94 -0.80 8.59 -4.12
CA ILE A 94 -1.07 8.22 -2.73
C ILE A 94 0.08 8.56 -1.79
N ASP A 95 -0.26 8.95 -0.57
CA ASP A 95 0.67 8.94 0.56
C ASP A 95 0.49 7.63 1.34
N SER A 96 1.34 6.64 1.03
CA SER A 96 1.30 5.34 1.70
C SER A 96 1.57 5.43 3.20
N SER A 97 2.42 6.37 3.63
CA SER A 97 2.73 6.56 5.05
C SER A 97 1.52 7.08 5.81
N LYS A 98 0.80 8.02 5.21
CA LYS A 98 -0.47 8.52 5.73
C LYS A 98 -1.53 7.43 5.78
N ILE A 99 -1.70 6.64 4.71
CA ILE A 99 -2.68 5.54 4.67
C ILE A 99 -2.43 4.54 5.80
N ILE A 100 -1.18 4.11 6.00
CA ILE A 100 -0.81 3.17 7.06
C ILE A 100 -1.05 3.80 8.44
N THR A 101 -0.65 5.06 8.63
CA THR A 101 -0.83 5.77 9.91
C THR A 101 -2.32 5.94 10.23
N ASP A 102 -3.12 6.36 9.27
CA ASP A 102 -4.57 6.55 9.43
C ASP A 102 -5.27 5.25 9.80
N PHE A 103 -4.87 4.12 9.19
CA PHE A 103 -5.37 2.79 9.55
C PHE A 103 -5.13 2.48 11.04
N PHE A 104 -3.91 2.61 11.53
CA PHE A 104 -3.61 2.31 12.94
C PHE A 104 -4.29 3.28 13.91
N VAL A 105 -4.41 4.55 13.54
CA VAL A 105 -5.13 5.55 14.33
C VAL A 105 -6.63 5.20 14.40
N GLU A 106 -7.24 4.80 13.29
CA GLU A 106 -8.64 4.38 13.22
C GLU A 106 -8.89 3.15 14.10
N VAL A 107 -8.07 2.11 13.97
CA VAL A 107 -8.13 0.88 14.80
C VAL A 107 -8.00 1.24 16.28
N ALA A 108 -7.03 2.08 16.66
CA ALA A 108 -6.84 2.51 18.04
C ALA A 108 -8.00 3.35 18.58
N ARG A 109 -8.73 4.09 17.73
CA ARG A 109 -9.94 4.82 18.13
C ARG A 109 -11.11 3.87 18.35
N ARG A 110 -11.33 2.89 17.45
CA ARG A 110 -12.38 1.87 17.59
C ARG A 110 -12.22 1.06 18.88
N GLY A 111 -11.01 0.57 19.17
CA GLY A 111 -10.73 -0.18 20.40
C GLY A 111 -10.88 0.61 21.69
N ARG A 112 -10.97 1.95 21.64
CA ARG A 112 -11.29 2.80 22.81
C ARG A 112 -12.78 3.11 22.97
N ALA A 113 -13.58 2.88 21.92
CA ALA A 113 -15.01 3.18 21.91
C ALA A 113 -15.87 1.98 22.38
N GLU A 114 -15.33 0.76 22.39
CA GLU A 114 -16.02 -0.41 22.93
C GLU A 114 -15.87 -0.48 24.46
N PRO A 115 -16.97 -0.71 25.21
CA PRO A 115 -16.89 -1.00 26.63
C PRO A 115 -16.21 -2.36 26.81
N ARG A 116 -15.17 -2.40 27.66
CA ARG A 116 -14.45 -3.63 28.01
C ARG A 116 -15.34 -4.63 28.74
#